data_AF-A0A369QZV3-F1
#
_entry.id   AF-A0A369QZV3-F1
#
_cell.length_a   1.000
_cell.length_b   1.000
_cell.length_c   1.000
_cell.angle_alpha   90.00
_cell.angle_beta   90.00
_cell.angle_gamma   90.00
#
_symmetry.space_group_name_H-M   'P 1'
#
loop_
_entity.id
_entity.type
_entity.pdbx_description
1 polymer ?
#
loop_
_entity_poly.entity_id
_entity_poly.type
_entity_poly.pdbx_seq_one_letter_code
_entity_poly.pdbx_strand_id
1 'polypeptide(L)'
;MAQRFGGRYSPGGSAGKTSGGEAGAARLRPSFGQPVRGRGRRNLLYLAPLPLLVTAFRQDAVGMAVDLAAAGVMAGSVFVLSDGLRAEDAYRERKVARKPAVPRKIVSAVGMGLGVFLAAFAPEVPALIEPALYGLIAVALMLATFGLDPLRDKGVSSDGFQSERVARAVDEAEAHLEAMGLAIHRAGDRALERRVEAFQTTARQMFRTVEEDPRDLPSARKFLGVYLVGARDATVKFADLYSRTADAQAKADYIALLDDLESNFAAKTVKLMESDRTDLDIEIEVLRERLTREGVKPME
;
A
#
# COMPACT_ATOMS: atom_id res chain seq x y z
N MET A 1 -33.16 21.68 -56.14
CA MET A 1 -33.16 21.39 -54.69
C MET A 1 -32.33 20.12 -54.49
N ALA A 2 -31.26 20.02 -53.70
CA ALA A 2 -30.76 20.83 -52.59
C ALA A 2 -29.22 20.72 -52.49
N GLN A 3 -28.53 21.79 -52.11
CA GLN A 3 -27.12 21.78 -51.68
C GLN A 3 -27.02 21.14 -50.28
N ARG A 4 -26.07 20.23 -50.06
CA ARG A 4 -25.75 19.69 -48.74
C ARG A 4 -24.62 20.51 -48.12
N PHE A 5 -24.92 21.18 -47.01
CA PHE A 5 -23.97 21.90 -46.17
C PHE A 5 -22.99 20.92 -45.50
N GLY A 6 -21.68 21.13 -45.68
CA GLY A 6 -20.62 20.48 -44.92
C GLY A 6 -20.15 21.41 -43.79
N GLY A 7 -20.38 21.00 -42.54
CA GLY A 7 -19.83 21.70 -41.37
C GLY A 7 -18.35 21.32 -41.14
N ARG A 8 -17.63 22.13 -40.37
CA ARG A 8 -16.21 21.97 -40.02
C ARG A 8 -15.87 20.67 -39.25
N TYR A 9 -16.86 19.78 -39.04
CA TYR A 9 -16.73 18.55 -38.24
C TYR A 9 -17.52 17.35 -38.82
N SER A 10 -17.72 17.26 -40.15
CA SER A 10 -18.29 16.06 -40.77
C SER A 10 -17.22 15.05 -41.24
N PRO A 11 -17.50 13.72 -41.15
CA PRO A 11 -16.50 12.67 -41.16
C PRO A 11 -16.20 12.20 -42.59
N GLY A 12 -14.92 12.24 -42.99
CA GLY A 12 -14.45 11.72 -44.28
C GLY A 12 -13.70 12.78 -45.09
N GLY A 13 -12.41 12.95 -44.81
CA GLY A 13 -11.51 13.87 -45.52
C GLY A 13 -10.04 13.57 -45.25
N SER A 14 -9.52 12.57 -45.97
CA SER A 14 -8.12 12.17 -46.23
C SER A 14 -6.99 12.78 -45.36
N ALA A 15 -6.47 11.99 -44.41
CA ALA A 15 -5.16 12.22 -43.79
C ALA A 15 -4.05 11.66 -44.70
N GLY A 16 -3.14 12.54 -45.13
CA GLY A 16 -1.87 12.18 -45.73
C GLY A 16 -0.95 11.50 -44.71
N LYS A 17 -0.21 10.51 -45.20
CA LYS A 17 0.73 9.63 -44.48
C LYS A 17 1.82 10.41 -43.72
N THR A 18 2.02 10.07 -42.45
CA THR A 18 3.34 10.02 -41.81
C THR A 18 3.43 8.80 -40.89
N SER A 19 4.46 8.01 -41.14
CA SER A 19 4.91 6.79 -40.46
C SER A 19 5.34 6.99 -39.01
N GLY A 20 5.10 5.99 -38.16
CA GLY A 20 5.83 5.81 -36.89
C GLY A 20 4.98 5.08 -35.84
N GLY A 21 5.47 3.94 -35.34
CA GLY A 21 4.71 2.96 -34.55
C GLY A 21 4.05 3.50 -33.27
N GLU A 22 2.77 3.18 -33.11
CA GLU A 22 2.05 3.27 -31.85
C GLU A 22 1.98 1.87 -31.22
N ALA A 23 2.88 1.60 -30.28
CA ALA A 23 2.64 0.59 -29.26
C ALA A 23 1.48 1.10 -28.38
N GLY A 24 0.40 0.33 -28.35
CA GLY A 24 -0.91 0.72 -27.82
C GLY A 24 -0.85 1.37 -26.43
N ALA A 25 -1.55 2.49 -26.32
CA ALA A 25 -1.90 3.13 -25.05
C ALA A 25 -2.45 2.08 -24.07
N ALA A 26 -1.64 1.74 -23.06
CA ALA A 26 -2.07 0.95 -21.93
C ALA A 26 -3.12 1.77 -21.16
N ARG A 27 -4.39 1.46 -21.41
CA ARG A 27 -5.51 2.00 -20.64
C ARG A 27 -5.26 1.65 -19.17
N LEU A 28 -4.98 2.66 -18.36
CA LEU A 28 -4.96 2.58 -16.91
C LEU A 28 -6.31 2.05 -16.45
N ARG A 29 -6.37 0.74 -16.21
CA ARG A 29 -7.51 0.14 -15.52
C ARG A 29 -7.47 0.67 -14.09
N PRO A 30 -8.57 1.22 -13.55
CA PRO A 30 -8.64 1.48 -12.12
C PRO A 30 -8.39 0.15 -11.41
N SER A 31 -7.32 0.08 -10.63
CA SER A 31 -7.06 -1.06 -9.75
C SER A 31 -8.11 -0.98 -8.66
N PHE A 32 -9.27 -1.58 -8.92
CA PHE A 32 -10.22 -1.92 -7.86
C PHE A 32 -9.42 -2.74 -6.85
N GLY A 33 -9.21 -2.17 -5.66
CA GLY A 33 -8.45 -2.81 -4.58
C GLY A 33 -8.85 -4.28 -4.49
N GLN A 34 -7.85 -5.16 -4.47
CA GLN A 34 -8.12 -6.59 -4.53
C GLN A 34 -9.13 -6.96 -3.45
N PRO A 35 -10.14 -7.80 -3.75
CA PRO A 35 -11.13 -8.17 -2.77
C PRO A 35 -10.43 -8.81 -1.57
N VAL A 36 -10.61 -8.18 -0.39
CA VAL A 36 -10.13 -8.68 0.90
C VAL A 36 -10.38 -10.19 0.98
N ARG A 37 -9.30 -10.98 0.99
CA ARG A 37 -9.42 -12.44 0.98
C ARG A 37 -10.17 -12.87 2.24
N GLY A 38 -11.25 -13.63 2.06
CA GLY A 38 -12.09 -14.10 3.18
C GLY A 38 -13.27 -13.20 3.57
N ARG A 39 -13.53 -12.09 2.87
CA ARG A 39 -14.71 -11.22 3.12
C ARG A 39 -16.05 -11.99 3.08
N GLY A 40 -16.20 -12.94 2.16
CA GLY A 40 -17.39 -13.79 2.06
C GLY A 40 -17.55 -14.74 3.26
N ARG A 41 -16.47 -15.44 3.65
CA ARG A 41 -16.45 -16.37 4.79
C ARG A 41 -16.71 -15.66 6.13
N ARG A 42 -16.19 -14.43 6.27
CA ARG A 42 -16.45 -13.58 7.44
C ARG A 42 -17.93 -13.18 7.56
N ASN A 43 -18.59 -12.84 6.45
CA ASN A 43 -20.00 -12.45 6.49
C ASN A 43 -20.92 -13.60 6.95
N LEU A 44 -20.57 -14.86 6.62
CA LEU A 44 -21.27 -16.04 7.15
C LEU A 44 -21.15 -16.17 8.67
N LEU A 45 -20.03 -15.73 9.26
CA LEU A 45 -19.78 -15.84 10.69
C LEU A 45 -20.71 -14.94 11.53
N TYR A 46 -21.23 -13.85 10.96
CA TYR A 46 -22.28 -13.02 11.60
C TYR A 46 -23.62 -13.73 11.74
N LEU A 47 -23.84 -14.86 11.03
CA LEU A 47 -25.05 -15.67 11.18
C LEU A 47 -24.97 -16.64 12.37
N ALA A 48 -23.76 -16.95 12.85
CA ALA A 48 -23.54 -17.88 13.96
C ALA A 48 -24.29 -17.51 15.27
N PRO A 49 -24.40 -16.23 15.70
CA PRO A 49 -25.15 -15.88 16.90
C PRO A 49 -26.68 -15.83 16.72
N LEU A 50 -27.22 -15.89 15.49
CA LEU A 50 -28.66 -15.74 15.25
C LEU A 50 -29.53 -16.81 15.94
N PRO A 51 -29.15 -18.10 15.96
CA PRO A 51 -29.92 -19.10 16.70
C PRO A 51 -30.04 -18.77 18.19
N LEU A 52 -28.98 -18.22 18.81
CA LEU A 52 -28.98 -17.84 20.23
C LEU A 52 -29.95 -16.71 20.52
N LEU A 53 -30.10 -15.75 19.60
CA LEU A 53 -31.09 -14.69 19.75
C LEU A 53 -32.52 -15.24 19.71
N VAL A 54 -32.76 -16.33 18.98
CA VAL A 54 -34.09 -16.98 18.93
C VAL A 54 -34.34 -17.83 20.18
N THR A 55 -33.32 -18.53 20.69
CA THR A 55 -33.45 -19.34 21.91
C THR A 55 -33.55 -18.50 23.17
N ALA A 56 -32.88 -17.35 23.22
CA ALA A 56 -32.87 -16.45 24.38
C ALA A 56 -34.27 -16.08 24.85
N PHE A 57 -35.21 -15.80 23.93
CA PHE A 57 -36.59 -15.45 24.26
C PHE A 57 -37.46 -16.62 24.77
N ARG A 58 -36.91 -17.84 24.77
CA ARG A 58 -37.60 -19.05 25.28
C ARG A 58 -37.04 -19.51 26.62
N GLN A 59 -36.00 -18.84 27.15
CA GLN A 59 -35.38 -19.19 28.42
C GLN A 59 -35.91 -18.32 29.58
N ASP A 60 -35.54 -18.72 30.79
CA ASP A 60 -35.72 -17.92 31.99
C ASP A 60 -34.79 -16.68 31.97
N ALA A 61 -34.94 -15.78 32.95
CA ALA A 61 -34.19 -14.51 32.95
C ALA A 61 -32.66 -14.70 32.97
N VAL A 62 -32.17 -15.73 33.67
CA VAL A 62 -30.74 -16.03 33.76
C VAL A 62 -30.23 -16.62 32.44
N GLY A 63 -30.94 -17.61 31.88
CA GLY A 63 -30.59 -18.20 30.59
C GLY A 63 -30.61 -17.18 29.45
N MET A 64 -31.62 -16.32 29.41
CA MET A 64 -31.70 -15.22 28.43
C MET A 64 -30.49 -14.27 28.53
N ALA A 65 -30.05 -13.93 29.74
CA ALA A 65 -28.88 -13.07 29.92
C ALA A 65 -27.58 -13.71 29.42
N VAL A 66 -27.41 -15.03 29.63
CA VAL A 66 -26.26 -15.81 29.16
C VAL A 66 -26.25 -15.89 27.63
N ASP A 67 -27.39 -16.21 26.99
CA ASP A 67 -27.51 -16.30 25.54
C ASP A 67 -27.22 -14.94 24.86
N LEU A 68 -27.73 -13.84 25.43
CA LEU A 68 -27.46 -12.49 24.91
C LEU A 68 -25.99 -12.09 25.09
N ALA A 69 -25.37 -12.43 26.23
CA ALA A 69 -23.95 -12.21 26.45
C ALA A 69 -23.11 -13.03 25.46
N ALA A 70 -23.43 -14.30 25.25
CA ALA A 70 -22.78 -15.17 24.29
C ALA A 70 -22.87 -14.60 22.87
N ALA A 71 -24.08 -14.20 22.44
CA ALA A 71 -24.30 -13.57 21.14
C ALA A 71 -23.51 -12.26 20.96
N GLY A 72 -23.46 -11.42 22.00
CA GLY A 72 -22.68 -10.19 22.02
C GLY A 72 -21.18 -10.43 21.89
N VAL A 73 -20.64 -11.41 22.63
CA VAL A 73 -19.23 -11.81 22.57
C VAL A 73 -18.89 -12.38 21.19
N MET A 74 -19.74 -13.24 20.63
CA MET A 74 -19.56 -13.76 19.27
C MET A 74 -19.54 -12.63 18.24
N ALA A 75 -20.52 -11.72 18.27
CA ALA A 75 -20.59 -10.60 17.34
C ALA A 75 -19.39 -9.65 17.44
N GLY A 76 -18.98 -9.32 18.68
CA GLY A 76 -17.77 -8.52 18.93
C GLY A 76 -16.50 -9.21 18.41
N SER A 77 -16.42 -10.53 18.52
CA SER A 77 -15.31 -11.32 17.98
C SER A 77 -15.22 -11.23 16.46
N VAL A 78 -16.36 -11.27 15.75
CA VAL A 78 -16.39 -11.09 14.28
C VAL A 78 -16.03 -9.64 13.88
N PHE A 79 -16.38 -8.66 14.70
CA PHE A 79 -15.97 -7.28 14.49
C PHE A 79 -14.44 -7.14 14.53
N VAL A 80 -13.78 -7.69 15.57
CA VAL A 80 -12.31 -7.69 15.69
C VAL A 80 -11.66 -8.47 14.54
N LEU A 81 -12.26 -9.58 14.09
CA LEU A 81 -11.79 -10.34 12.92
C LEU A 81 -11.78 -9.48 11.65
N SER A 82 -12.79 -8.63 11.49
CA SER A 82 -12.92 -7.76 10.33
C SER A 82 -11.73 -6.81 10.20
N ASP A 83 -11.27 -6.27 11.33
CA ASP A 83 -10.12 -5.38 11.38
C ASP A 83 -8.78 -6.13 11.32
N GLY A 84 -8.72 -7.36 11.82
CA GLY A 84 -7.57 -8.25 11.66
C GLY A 84 -7.29 -8.60 10.19
N LEU A 85 -8.34 -8.94 9.43
CA LEU A 85 -8.22 -9.23 8.00
C LEU A 85 -7.78 -8.00 7.19
N ARG A 86 -8.31 -6.81 7.51
CA ARG A 86 -7.86 -5.55 6.89
C ARG A 86 -6.40 -5.24 7.19
N ALA A 87 -5.96 -5.46 8.44
CA ALA A 87 -4.58 -5.24 8.84
C ALA A 87 -3.63 -6.23 8.14
N GLU A 88 -4.04 -7.47 7.95
CA GLU A 88 -3.25 -8.45 7.21
C GLU A 88 -3.11 -8.10 5.73
N ASP A 89 -4.17 -7.66 5.06
CA ASP A 89 -4.08 -7.25 3.65
C ASP A 89 -3.13 -6.06 3.49
N ALA A 90 -3.22 -5.05 4.36
CA ALA A 90 -2.29 -3.93 4.38
C ALA A 90 -0.84 -4.36 4.65
N TYR A 91 -0.63 -5.37 5.52
CA TYR A 91 0.67 -5.96 5.78
C TYR A 91 1.23 -6.75 4.59
N ARG A 92 0.36 -7.43 3.82
CA ARG A 92 0.75 -8.22 2.65
C ARG A 92 1.06 -7.37 1.43
N GLU A 93 0.32 -6.27 1.23
CA GLU A 93 0.53 -5.31 0.14
C GLU A 93 1.91 -4.64 0.21
N ARG A 94 2.44 -4.42 1.42
CA ARG A 94 3.75 -3.80 1.61
C ARG A 94 4.88 -4.83 1.57
N LYS A 95 6.00 -4.52 0.92
CA LYS A 95 7.22 -5.37 0.95
C LYS A 95 7.90 -5.31 2.31
N VAL A 96 7.84 -4.17 2.99
CA VAL A 96 8.34 -3.93 4.35
C VAL A 96 7.17 -3.50 5.24
N ALA A 97 6.92 -4.23 6.33
CA ALA A 97 5.84 -3.91 7.26
C ALA A 97 6.14 -4.48 8.65
N ARG A 98 5.86 -3.68 9.68
CA ARG A 98 5.89 -4.13 11.08
C ARG A 98 4.68 -5.00 11.38
N LYS A 99 4.85 -5.97 12.27
CA LYS A 99 3.75 -6.80 12.79
C LYS A 99 2.67 -5.92 13.44
N PRO A 100 1.38 -6.27 13.32
CA PRO A 100 0.32 -5.58 14.05
C PRO A 100 0.59 -5.61 15.56
N ALA A 101 0.38 -4.49 16.27
CA ALA A 101 0.65 -4.38 17.71
C ALA A 101 -0.17 -5.35 18.58
N VAL A 102 -1.32 -5.81 18.07
CA VAL A 102 -2.19 -6.79 18.71
C VAL A 102 -2.55 -7.85 17.66
N PRO A 103 -2.41 -9.16 17.96
CA PRO A 103 -2.84 -10.23 17.07
C PRO A 103 -4.37 -10.37 17.09
N ARG A 104 -5.05 -9.46 16.37
CA ARG A 104 -6.51 -9.31 16.33
C ARG A 104 -7.25 -10.59 15.92
N LYS A 105 -6.71 -11.44 15.04
CA LYS A 105 -7.31 -12.74 14.69
C LYS A 105 -7.24 -13.74 15.84
N ILE A 106 -6.15 -13.74 16.60
CA ILE A 106 -6.03 -14.62 17.79
C ILE A 106 -7.01 -14.16 18.86
N VAL A 107 -7.09 -12.84 19.11
CA VAL A 107 -8.06 -12.25 20.03
C VAL A 107 -9.49 -12.58 19.60
N SER A 108 -9.79 -12.47 18.30
CA SER A 108 -11.08 -12.87 17.75
C SER A 108 -11.38 -14.37 17.91
N ALA A 109 -10.39 -15.24 17.67
CA ALA A 109 -10.57 -16.69 17.83
C ALA A 109 -10.86 -17.05 19.29
N VAL A 110 -10.12 -16.48 20.24
CA VAL A 110 -10.36 -16.65 21.68
C VAL A 110 -11.72 -16.12 22.08
N GLY A 111 -12.09 -14.91 21.61
CA GLY A 111 -13.41 -14.34 21.85
C GLY A 111 -14.54 -15.21 21.31
N MET A 112 -14.39 -15.77 20.10
CA MET A 112 -15.36 -16.69 19.52
C MET A 112 -15.49 -17.97 20.36
N GLY A 113 -14.35 -18.52 20.82
CA GLY A 113 -14.34 -19.66 21.74
C GLY A 113 -15.07 -19.39 23.06
N LEU A 114 -14.88 -18.21 23.63
CA LEU A 114 -15.60 -17.77 24.82
C LEU A 114 -17.10 -17.60 24.55
N GLY A 115 -17.48 -17.06 23.40
CA GLY A 115 -18.88 -16.96 22.99
C GLY A 115 -19.54 -18.35 22.88
N VAL A 116 -18.86 -19.31 22.26
CA VAL A 116 -19.35 -20.70 22.13
C VAL A 116 -19.40 -21.41 23.47
N PHE A 117 -18.42 -21.18 24.35
CA PHE A 117 -18.44 -21.67 25.72
C PHE A 117 -19.67 -21.17 26.47
N LEU A 118 -19.96 -19.87 26.41
CA LEU A 118 -21.13 -19.28 27.06
C LEU A 118 -22.43 -19.80 26.47
N ALA A 119 -22.50 -19.98 25.15
CA ALA A 119 -23.66 -20.53 24.47
C ALA A 119 -23.95 -22.00 24.82
N ALA A 120 -22.91 -22.78 25.12
CA ALA A 120 -23.03 -24.18 25.53
C ALA A 120 -23.16 -24.32 27.06
N PHE A 121 -22.96 -23.26 27.82
CA PHE A 121 -23.00 -23.29 29.28
C PHE A 121 -24.45 -23.37 29.76
N ALA A 122 -24.79 -24.49 30.40
CA ALA A 122 -26.07 -24.70 31.05
C ALA A 122 -25.95 -24.40 32.56
N PRO A 123 -26.64 -23.37 33.10
CA PRO A 123 -26.54 -23.01 34.53
C PRO A 123 -26.97 -24.12 35.48
N GLU A 124 -27.85 -25.03 35.01
CA GLU A 124 -28.43 -26.11 35.80
C GLU A 124 -27.52 -27.35 35.91
N VAL A 125 -26.47 -27.44 35.08
CA VAL A 125 -25.59 -28.62 35.00
C VAL A 125 -24.17 -28.23 35.43
N PRO A 126 -23.59 -28.87 36.46
CA PRO A 126 -22.24 -28.54 36.95
C PRO A 126 -21.09 -29.04 36.04
N ALA A 127 -21.36 -29.37 34.78
CA ALA A 127 -20.38 -29.92 33.85
C ALA A 127 -19.76 -28.83 32.97
N LEU A 128 -18.59 -28.31 33.37
CA LEU A 128 -17.85 -27.29 32.62
C LEU A 128 -16.97 -27.85 31.49
N ILE A 129 -16.81 -29.18 31.42
CA ILE A 129 -15.91 -29.84 30.47
C ILE A 129 -16.46 -29.74 29.04
N GLU A 130 -17.76 -29.97 28.84
CA GLU A 130 -18.36 -29.96 27.51
C GLU A 130 -18.36 -28.55 26.88
N PRO A 131 -18.79 -27.48 27.57
CA PRO A 131 -18.70 -26.13 27.03
C PRO A 131 -17.25 -25.72 26.72
N ALA A 132 -16.29 -26.15 27.56
CA ALA A 132 -14.87 -25.90 27.33
C ALA A 132 -14.35 -26.58 26.05
N LEU A 133 -14.76 -27.82 25.79
CA LEU A 133 -14.41 -28.53 24.57
C LEU A 133 -14.99 -27.83 23.34
N TYR A 134 -16.26 -27.42 23.36
CA TYR A 134 -16.86 -26.69 22.24
C TYR A 134 -16.18 -25.34 21.99
N GLY A 135 -15.84 -24.61 23.06
CA GLY A 135 -15.07 -23.37 22.96
C GLY A 135 -13.69 -23.59 22.33
N LEU A 136 -12.94 -24.61 22.76
CA LEU A 136 -11.63 -24.95 22.19
C LEU A 136 -11.71 -25.36 20.71
N ILE A 137 -12.72 -26.16 20.34
CA ILE A 137 -12.96 -26.53 18.94
C ILE A 137 -13.24 -25.28 18.11
N ALA A 138 -14.05 -24.34 18.62
CA ALA A 138 -14.34 -23.09 17.93
C ALA A 138 -13.08 -22.23 17.71
N VAL A 139 -12.18 -22.15 18.70
CA VAL A 139 -10.86 -21.48 18.55
C VAL A 139 -10.06 -22.14 17.44
N ALA A 140 -9.93 -23.48 17.47
CA ALA A 140 -9.16 -24.22 16.49
C ALA A 140 -9.70 -24.03 15.06
N LEU A 141 -11.02 -24.11 14.88
CA LEU A 141 -11.69 -23.88 13.59
C LEU A 141 -11.51 -22.44 13.10
N MET A 142 -11.55 -21.45 13.99
CA MET A 142 -11.30 -20.05 13.65
C MET A 142 -9.87 -19.85 13.14
N LEU A 143 -8.88 -20.38 13.86
CA LEU A 143 -7.48 -20.31 13.45
C LEU A 143 -7.22 -21.06 12.14
N ALA A 144 -7.84 -22.24 11.94
CA ALA A 144 -7.72 -23.01 10.71
C ALA A 144 -8.36 -22.30 9.50
N THR A 145 -9.49 -21.61 9.71
CA THR A 145 -10.25 -20.97 8.63
C THR A 145 -9.66 -19.63 8.20
N PHE A 146 -9.19 -18.82 9.16
CA PHE A 146 -8.72 -17.44 8.91
C PHE A 146 -7.20 -17.27 9.01
N GLY A 147 -6.49 -18.31 9.48
CA GLY A 147 -5.05 -18.29 9.69
C GLY A 147 -4.62 -17.49 10.92
N LEU A 148 -3.34 -17.62 11.25
CA LEU A 148 -2.69 -16.79 12.26
C LEU A 148 -2.38 -15.39 11.71
N ASP A 149 -2.35 -14.39 12.59
CA ASP A 149 -1.84 -13.07 12.23
C ASP A 149 -0.34 -13.12 11.91
N PRO A 150 0.19 -12.19 11.10
CA PRO A 150 1.62 -12.04 10.93
C PRO A 150 2.28 -11.69 12.28
N LEU A 151 3.00 -12.66 12.87
CA LEU A 151 3.67 -12.51 14.17
C LEU A 151 5.13 -12.03 14.07
N ARG A 152 5.66 -11.94 12.86
CA ARG A 152 7.01 -11.50 12.55
C ARG A 152 6.95 -10.28 11.66
N ASP A 153 7.95 -9.41 11.76
CA ASP A 153 8.09 -8.28 10.86
C ASP A 153 8.52 -8.78 9.47
N LYS A 154 8.04 -8.12 8.41
CA LYS A 154 8.40 -8.42 7.02
C LYS A 154 9.65 -7.62 6.65
N GLY A 155 10.66 -8.29 6.11
CA GLY A 155 11.88 -7.64 5.60
C GLY A 155 12.92 -7.28 6.68
N VAL A 156 12.90 -7.92 7.84
CA VAL A 156 13.87 -7.66 8.92
C VAL A 156 14.92 -8.79 8.98
N SER A 157 15.85 -8.77 8.04
CA SER A 157 17.22 -9.32 8.23
C SER A 157 18.13 -8.18 8.73
N SER A 158 19.45 -8.37 8.88
CA SER A 158 20.40 -7.36 9.40
C SER A 158 20.37 -5.99 8.68
N ASP A 159 19.69 -5.89 7.54
CA ASP A 159 19.38 -4.66 6.80
C ASP A 159 18.15 -3.89 7.32
N GLY A 160 17.46 -4.36 8.36
CA GLY A 160 16.24 -3.74 8.88
C GLY A 160 16.43 -2.30 9.38
N PHE A 161 17.58 -2.00 10.00
CA PHE A 161 17.90 -0.62 10.41
C PHE A 161 18.17 0.31 9.21
N GLN A 162 18.79 -0.21 8.14
CA GLN A 162 19.02 0.57 6.92
C GLN A 162 17.70 0.78 6.19
N SER A 163 16.90 -0.27 6.04
CA SER A 163 15.57 -0.24 5.43
C SER A 163 14.61 0.69 6.18
N GLU A 164 14.66 0.71 7.52
CA GLU A 164 13.85 1.64 8.33
C GLU A 164 14.29 3.10 8.16
N ARG A 165 15.58 3.35 7.97
CA ARG A 165 16.09 4.70 7.68
C ARG A 165 15.68 5.16 6.28
N VAL A 166 15.71 4.25 5.31
CA VAL A 166 15.26 4.51 3.93
C VAL A 166 13.77 4.82 3.93
N ALA A 167 12.94 3.96 4.54
CA ALA A 167 11.50 4.16 4.61
C ALA A 167 11.13 5.51 5.22
N ARG A 168 11.77 5.89 6.35
CA ARG A 168 11.55 7.22 6.95
C ARG A 168 11.95 8.37 6.04
N ALA A 169 13.10 8.26 5.37
CA ALA A 169 13.56 9.29 4.45
C ALA A 169 12.65 9.44 3.22
N VAL A 170 12.09 8.33 2.72
CA VAL A 170 11.13 8.33 1.61
C VAL A 170 9.79 8.89 2.05
N ASP A 171 9.28 8.52 3.23
CA ASP A 171 8.03 9.08 3.77
C ASP A 171 8.12 10.62 3.94
N GLU A 172 9.24 11.13 4.46
CA GLU A 172 9.49 12.57 4.57
C GLU A 172 9.56 13.25 3.18
N ALA A 173 10.23 12.61 2.22
CA ALA A 173 10.34 13.10 0.86
C ALA A 173 8.98 13.13 0.13
N GLU A 174 8.13 12.11 0.31
CA GLU A 174 6.78 12.06 -0.24
C GLU A 174 5.89 13.16 0.36
N ALA A 175 6.01 13.42 1.66
CA ALA A 175 5.30 14.53 2.32
C ALA A 175 5.71 15.90 1.73
N HIS A 176 6.98 16.08 1.32
CA HIS A 176 7.41 17.28 0.62
C HIS A 176 6.80 17.40 -0.79
N LEU A 177 6.72 16.29 -1.54
CA LEU A 177 6.07 16.26 -2.85
C LEU A 177 4.56 16.57 -2.76
N GLU A 178 3.86 15.99 -1.78
CA GLU A 178 2.45 16.30 -1.53
C GLU A 178 2.25 17.78 -1.18
N ALA A 179 3.09 18.32 -0.29
CA ALA A 179 3.05 19.73 0.06
C ALA A 179 3.31 20.66 -1.15
N MET A 180 4.19 20.26 -2.08
CA MET A 180 4.40 20.97 -3.35
C MET A 180 3.13 20.97 -4.20
N GLY A 181 2.48 19.81 -4.36
CA GLY A 181 1.23 19.68 -5.12
C GLY A 181 0.11 20.54 -4.54
N LEU A 182 -0.04 20.52 -3.21
CA LEU A 182 -1.02 21.37 -2.52
C LEU A 182 -0.72 22.86 -2.66
N ALA A 183 0.56 23.25 -2.64
CA ALA A 183 0.95 24.64 -2.79
C ALA A 183 0.68 25.15 -4.21
N ILE A 184 0.98 24.37 -5.25
CA ILE A 184 0.83 24.82 -6.64
C ILE A 184 -0.64 25.03 -7.04
N HIS A 185 -1.59 24.33 -6.40
CA HIS A 185 -3.02 24.57 -6.63
C HIS A 185 -3.44 26.03 -6.35
N ARG A 186 -2.75 26.74 -5.45
CA ARG A 186 -3.04 28.17 -5.17
C ARG A 186 -2.68 29.08 -6.35
N ALA A 187 -1.81 28.64 -7.25
CA ALA A 187 -1.47 29.38 -8.46
C ALA A 187 -2.60 29.35 -9.52
N GLY A 188 -3.55 28.40 -9.43
CA GLY A 188 -4.73 28.33 -10.29
C GLY A 188 -4.46 28.02 -11.77
N ASP A 189 -3.25 27.58 -12.12
CA ASP A 189 -2.84 27.30 -13.51
C ASP A 189 -2.62 25.79 -13.72
N ARG A 190 -3.50 25.17 -14.53
CA ARG A 190 -3.44 23.75 -14.85
C ARG A 190 -2.16 23.31 -15.57
N ALA A 191 -1.47 24.21 -16.27
CA ALA A 191 -0.18 23.86 -16.87
C ALA A 191 0.90 23.69 -15.81
N LEU A 192 0.88 24.53 -14.77
CA LEU A 192 1.82 24.45 -13.66
C LEU A 192 1.55 23.25 -12.76
N GLU A 193 0.28 22.94 -12.50
CA GLU A 193 -0.11 21.72 -11.78
C GLU A 193 0.45 20.45 -12.47
N ARG A 194 0.24 20.33 -13.79
CA ARG A 194 0.78 19.20 -14.58
C ARG A 194 2.31 19.15 -14.58
N ARG A 195 2.97 20.32 -14.59
CA ARG A 195 4.44 20.39 -14.54
C ARG A 195 4.98 19.88 -13.22
N VAL A 196 4.33 20.22 -12.11
CA VAL A 196 4.67 19.70 -10.77
C VAL A 196 4.39 18.21 -10.67
N GLU A 197 3.26 17.73 -11.21
CA GLU A 197 2.93 16.29 -11.24
C GLU A 197 3.97 15.47 -12.03
N ALA A 198 4.47 16.00 -13.15
CA ALA A 198 5.55 15.37 -13.91
C ALA A 198 6.83 15.25 -13.07
N PHE A 199 7.23 16.33 -12.40
CA PHE A 199 8.37 16.30 -11.48
C PHE A 199 8.17 15.29 -10.33
N GLN A 200 6.98 15.26 -9.71
CA GLN A 200 6.64 14.28 -8.66
C GLN A 200 6.77 12.84 -9.16
N THR A 201 6.36 12.58 -10.40
CA THR A 201 6.48 11.25 -11.01
C THR A 201 7.94 10.83 -11.15
N THR A 202 8.81 11.72 -11.63
CA THR A 202 10.25 11.49 -11.75
C THR A 202 10.90 11.29 -10.37
N ALA A 203 10.54 12.09 -9.37
CA ALA A 203 11.02 11.94 -8.00
C ALA A 203 10.59 10.59 -7.37
N ARG A 204 9.33 10.18 -7.54
CA ARG A 204 8.83 8.87 -7.09
C ARG A 204 9.52 7.69 -7.75
N GLN A 205 10.00 7.84 -9.00
CA GLN A 205 10.84 6.83 -9.62
C GLN A 205 12.16 6.67 -8.87
N MET A 206 12.82 7.78 -8.52
CA MET A 206 14.03 7.76 -7.70
C MET A 206 13.78 7.12 -6.33
N PHE A 207 12.65 7.44 -5.68
CA PHE A 207 12.31 6.86 -4.37
C PHE A 207 12.22 5.34 -4.44
N ARG A 208 11.53 4.80 -5.46
CA ARG A 208 11.43 3.36 -5.68
C ARG A 208 12.80 2.70 -5.87
N THR A 209 13.71 3.32 -6.62
CA THR A 209 15.07 2.81 -6.80
C THR A 209 15.82 2.75 -5.46
N VAL A 210 15.71 3.78 -4.62
CA VAL A 210 16.36 3.80 -3.29
C VAL A 210 15.69 2.82 -2.31
N GLU A 211 14.39 2.56 -2.45
CA GLU A 211 13.70 1.52 -1.68
C GLU A 211 14.09 0.10 -2.11
N GLU A 212 14.44 -0.09 -3.38
CA GLU A 212 14.91 -1.36 -3.93
C GLU A 212 16.31 -1.70 -3.41
N ASP A 213 17.20 -0.71 -3.26
CA ASP A 213 18.50 -0.87 -2.61
C ASP A 213 18.75 0.14 -1.47
N PRO A 214 18.59 -0.29 -0.19
CA PRO A 214 18.88 0.54 0.97
C PRO A 214 20.30 1.14 1.05
N ARG A 215 21.28 0.52 0.37
CA ARG A 215 22.68 0.97 0.36
C ARG A 215 22.86 2.29 -0.39
N ASP A 216 21.91 2.67 -1.24
CA ASP A 216 21.96 3.89 -2.04
C ASP A 216 21.56 5.17 -1.28
N LEU A 217 20.91 5.01 -0.12
CA LEU A 217 20.42 6.13 0.69
C LEU A 217 21.47 7.23 0.94
N PRO A 218 22.74 6.95 1.29
CA PRO A 218 23.74 7.99 1.49
C PRO A 218 23.96 8.87 0.26
N SER A 219 23.92 8.27 -0.94
CA SER A 219 24.15 8.98 -2.19
C SER A 219 22.90 9.75 -2.66
N ALA A 220 21.71 9.29 -2.26
CA ALA A 220 20.42 9.89 -2.57
C ALA A 220 19.94 10.93 -1.54
N ARG A 221 20.50 10.94 -0.31
CA ARG A 221 20.03 11.75 0.82
C ARG A 221 19.83 13.23 0.51
N LYS A 222 20.73 13.84 -0.27
CA LYS A 222 20.63 15.27 -0.63
C LYS A 222 19.39 15.56 -1.48
N PHE A 223 19.00 14.61 -2.32
CA PHE A 223 17.83 14.70 -3.18
C PHE A 223 16.55 14.54 -2.35
N LEU A 224 16.46 13.51 -1.51
CA LEU A 224 15.28 13.26 -0.67
C LEU A 224 15.05 14.35 0.40
N GLY A 225 16.11 14.99 0.90
CA GLY A 225 15.99 16.06 1.89
C GLY A 225 16.11 17.45 1.28
N VAL A 226 17.35 17.93 1.15
CA VAL A 226 17.67 19.34 0.86
C VAL A 226 17.00 19.85 -0.42
N TYR A 227 17.03 19.07 -1.50
CA TYR A 227 16.46 19.50 -2.77
C TYR A 227 14.93 19.52 -2.76
N LEU A 228 14.26 18.54 -2.14
CA LEU A 228 12.80 18.54 -2.04
C LEU A 228 12.28 19.59 -1.08
N VAL A 229 12.96 19.82 0.05
CA VAL A 229 12.64 20.94 0.96
C VAL A 229 12.76 22.27 0.22
N GLY A 230 13.86 22.47 -0.52
CA GLY A 230 14.06 23.67 -1.33
C GLY A 230 13.01 23.83 -2.43
N ALA A 231 12.68 22.76 -3.14
CA ALA A 231 11.66 22.75 -4.19
C ALA A 231 10.26 23.05 -3.63
N ARG A 232 9.92 22.50 -2.46
CA ARG A 232 8.70 22.83 -1.71
C ARG A 232 8.64 24.30 -1.36
N ASP A 233 9.67 24.82 -0.72
CA ASP A 233 9.67 26.21 -0.26
C ASP A 233 9.64 27.19 -1.43
N ALA A 234 10.33 26.88 -2.53
CA ALA A 234 10.24 27.63 -3.78
C ALA A 234 8.82 27.59 -4.37
N THR A 235 8.17 26.43 -4.38
CA THR A 235 6.79 26.27 -4.88
C THR A 235 5.79 27.07 -4.05
N VAL A 236 5.92 27.07 -2.73
CA VAL A 236 5.06 27.88 -1.84
C VAL A 236 5.23 29.37 -2.15
N LYS A 237 6.47 29.87 -2.18
CA LYS A 237 6.75 31.28 -2.47
C LYS A 237 6.28 31.69 -3.87
N PHE A 238 6.50 30.82 -4.85
CA PHE A 238 6.06 31.04 -6.22
C PHE A 238 4.53 31.12 -6.30
N ALA A 239 3.81 30.17 -5.71
CA ALA A 239 2.34 30.15 -5.75
C ALA A 239 1.73 31.38 -5.06
N ASP A 240 2.32 31.83 -3.93
CA ASP A 240 1.87 33.03 -3.23
C ASP A 240 2.13 34.31 -4.03
N LEU A 241 3.24 34.40 -4.76
CA LEU A 241 3.55 35.52 -5.65
C LEU A 241 2.62 35.50 -6.88
N TYR A 242 2.57 34.38 -7.58
CA TYR A 242 1.86 34.24 -8.85
C TYR A 242 0.34 34.43 -8.70
N SER A 243 -0.25 33.97 -7.59
CA SER A 243 -1.66 34.20 -7.29
C SER A 243 -2.04 35.67 -7.12
N ARG A 244 -1.08 36.54 -6.80
CA ARG A 244 -1.30 37.99 -6.59
C ARG A 244 -0.97 38.83 -7.82
N THR A 245 0.10 38.48 -8.53
CA THR A 245 0.67 39.31 -9.59
C THR A 245 0.50 38.74 -10.99
N ALA A 246 0.25 37.44 -11.12
CA ALA A 246 0.29 36.70 -12.39
C ALA A 246 1.58 36.99 -13.20
N ASP A 247 2.71 37.13 -12.51
CA ASP A 247 4.00 37.48 -13.11
C ASP A 247 4.52 36.37 -14.05
N ALA A 248 4.65 36.71 -15.33
CA ALA A 248 5.12 35.79 -16.37
C ALA A 248 6.59 35.41 -16.23
N GLN A 249 7.44 36.31 -15.71
CA GLN A 249 8.86 36.02 -15.49
C GLN A 249 9.03 35.04 -14.35
N ALA A 250 8.34 35.27 -13.22
CA ALA A 250 8.35 34.34 -12.09
C ALA A 250 7.88 32.93 -12.49
N LYS A 251 6.90 32.85 -13.40
CA LYS A 251 6.45 31.58 -13.98
C LYS A 251 7.53 30.89 -14.81
N ALA A 252 8.22 31.64 -15.69
CA ALA A 252 9.29 31.09 -16.52
C ALA A 252 10.45 30.57 -15.65
N ASP A 253 10.88 31.34 -14.65
CA ASP A 253 11.97 30.96 -13.75
C ASP A 253 11.61 29.72 -12.91
N TYR A 254 10.35 29.62 -12.45
CA TYR A 254 9.87 28.44 -11.73
C TYR A 254 9.81 27.19 -12.60
N ILE A 255 9.38 27.31 -13.86
CA ILE A 255 9.40 26.18 -14.79
C ILE A 255 10.85 25.72 -15.06
N ALA A 256 11.77 26.65 -15.26
CA ALA A 256 13.19 26.31 -15.45
C ALA A 256 13.77 25.58 -14.22
N LEU A 257 13.42 26.02 -13.01
CA LEU A 257 13.80 25.31 -11.78
C LEU A 257 13.27 23.86 -11.76
N LEU A 258 12.02 23.63 -12.17
CA LEU A 258 11.45 22.28 -12.24
C LEU A 258 12.13 21.42 -13.30
N ASP A 259 12.47 22.00 -14.46
CA ASP A 259 13.22 21.31 -15.52
C ASP A 259 14.61 20.87 -15.03
N ASP A 260 15.33 21.77 -14.35
CA ASP A 260 16.64 21.47 -13.77
C ASP A 260 16.55 20.39 -12.69
N LEU A 261 15.57 20.48 -11.79
CA LEU A 261 15.36 19.48 -10.76
C LEU A 261 15.02 18.13 -11.38
N GLU A 262 14.10 18.07 -12.33
CA GLU A 262 13.71 16.82 -12.97
C GLU A 262 14.88 16.15 -13.68
N SER A 263 15.67 16.91 -14.45
CA SER A 263 16.87 16.41 -15.11
C SER A 263 17.88 15.84 -14.12
N ASN A 264 18.13 16.53 -13.01
CA ASN A 264 19.05 16.07 -11.97
C ASN A 264 18.55 14.81 -11.26
N PHE A 265 17.25 14.71 -10.96
CA PHE A 265 16.66 13.52 -10.34
C PHE A 265 16.68 12.31 -11.28
N ALA A 266 16.35 12.52 -12.56
CA ALA A 266 16.42 11.47 -13.58
C ALA A 266 17.87 10.97 -13.76
N ALA A 267 18.83 11.88 -13.92
CA ALA A 267 20.25 11.53 -14.05
C ALA A 267 20.78 10.80 -12.81
N LYS A 268 20.36 11.21 -11.61
CA LYS A 268 20.74 10.51 -10.38
C LYS A 268 20.15 9.11 -10.33
N THR A 269 18.89 8.94 -10.72
CA THR A 269 18.21 7.63 -10.76
C THR A 269 18.93 6.65 -11.68
N VAL A 270 19.32 7.09 -12.89
CA VAL A 270 20.09 6.26 -13.83
C VAL A 270 21.42 5.80 -13.21
N LYS A 271 22.15 6.70 -12.54
CA LYS A 271 23.42 6.37 -11.88
C LYS A 271 23.28 5.35 -10.76
N LEU A 272 22.16 5.35 -10.02
CA LEU A 272 21.91 4.33 -9.00
C LEU A 272 21.77 2.95 -9.67
N MET A 273 20.95 2.86 -10.72
CA MET A 273 20.73 1.62 -11.46
C MET A 273 21.99 1.09 -12.19
N GLU A 274 22.91 1.97 -12.59
CA GLU A 274 24.20 1.59 -13.19
C GLU A 274 25.17 1.00 -12.16
N SER A 275 25.16 1.52 -10.92
CA SER A 275 25.95 0.97 -9.82
C SER A 275 25.58 -0.48 -9.55
N ASP A 276 24.28 -0.79 -9.51
CA ASP A 276 23.77 -2.13 -9.26
C ASP A 276 24.23 -3.16 -10.31
N ARG A 277 24.30 -2.74 -11.58
CA ARG A 277 24.78 -3.60 -12.67
C ARG A 277 26.27 -3.89 -12.54
N THR A 278 27.05 -2.86 -12.19
CA THR A 278 28.49 -2.99 -11.99
C THR A 278 28.81 -3.93 -10.84
N ASP A 279 28.08 -3.82 -9.73
CA ASP A 279 28.22 -4.71 -8.58
C ASP A 279 27.92 -6.18 -8.95
N LEU A 280 26.84 -6.42 -9.71
CA LEU A 280 26.48 -7.76 -10.18
C LEU A 280 27.55 -8.36 -11.12
N ASP A 281 28.09 -7.56 -12.03
CA ASP A 281 29.13 -8.01 -12.96
C ASP A 281 30.41 -8.42 -12.20
N ILE A 282 30.80 -7.64 -11.18
CA ILE A 282 31.92 -7.97 -10.29
C ILE A 282 31.64 -9.27 -9.53
N GLU A 283 30.44 -9.45 -8.95
CA GLU A 283 30.09 -10.69 -8.25
C GLU A 283 30.11 -11.92 -9.16
N ILE A 284 29.63 -11.80 -10.40
CA ILE A 284 29.70 -12.86 -11.41
C ILE A 284 31.16 -13.20 -11.72
N GLU A 285 32.03 -12.21 -11.88
CA GLU A 285 33.46 -12.43 -12.14
C GLU A 285 34.15 -13.13 -10.96
N VAL A 286 33.89 -12.69 -9.73
CA VAL A 286 34.41 -13.32 -8.51
C VAL A 286 33.92 -14.76 -8.37
N LEU A 287 32.64 -15.04 -8.69
CA LEU A 287 32.10 -16.39 -8.67
C LEU A 287 32.76 -17.28 -9.75
N ARG A 288 32.98 -16.76 -10.96
CA ARG A 288 33.70 -17.49 -12.02
C ARG A 288 35.12 -17.82 -11.60
N GLU A 289 35.83 -16.88 -10.98
CA GLU A 289 37.19 -17.08 -10.47
C GLU A 289 37.22 -18.18 -9.40
N ARG A 290 36.27 -18.15 -8.45
CA ARG A 290 36.13 -19.19 -7.42
C ARG A 290 35.80 -20.57 -8.03
N LEU A 291 34.84 -20.64 -8.94
CA LEU A 291 34.47 -21.90 -9.62
C LEU A 291 35.64 -22.48 -10.42
N THR A 292 36.42 -21.63 -11.08
CA THR A 292 37.63 -22.03 -11.81
C THR A 292 38.70 -22.58 -10.86
N ARG A 293 38.85 -21.95 -9.69
CA ARG A 293 39.80 -22.37 -8.65
C ARG A 293 39.38 -23.66 -7.93
N GLU A 294 38.07 -23.90 -7.81
CA GLU A 294 37.48 -25.11 -7.21
C GLU A 294 37.31 -26.25 -8.24
N GLY A 295 37.66 -26.04 -9.51
CA GLY A 295 37.68 -27.09 -10.54
C GLY A 295 36.31 -27.55 -11.02
N VAL A 296 35.25 -26.80 -10.73
CA VAL A 296 33.89 -27.11 -11.16
C VAL A 296 33.72 -26.70 -12.62
N LYS A 297 33.79 -27.67 -13.54
CA LYS A 297 33.50 -27.44 -14.96
C LYS A 297 31.99 -27.23 -15.14
N PRO A 298 31.55 -26.27 -15.98
CA PRO A 298 30.14 -26.18 -16.37
C PRO A 298 29.73 -27.51 -17.01
N MET A 299 28.61 -28.08 -16.55
CA MET A 299 28.00 -29.21 -17.23
C MET A 299 27.51 -28.72 -18.60
N GLU A 300 28.01 -29.34 -19.67
CA GLU A 300 27.51 -29.14 -21.04
C GLU A 300 26.06 -29.58 -21.19
#